data_AF-C9S8U9-F1
#
_entry.id   AF-C9S8U9-F1
#
_cell.length_a   1.000
_cell.length_b   1.000
_cell.length_c   1.000
_cell.angle_alpha   90.00
_cell.angle_beta   90.00
_cell.angle_gamma   90.00
#
_symmetry.space_group_name_H-M   'P 1'
#
loop_
_entity.id
_entity.type
_entity.pdbx_description
1 polymer ?
#
loop_
_entity_poly.entity_id
_entity_poly.type
_entity_poly.pdbx_seq_one_letter_code
_entity_poly.pdbx_strand_id
1 'polypeptide(L)'
;MAMARPIRALVVVSVMLWCFFIYLILGPQREIHLPERYSHERDPNLDLTGEPEGTLTYASEAYAPGVENSARINATLLALVRNEELVGMLSFTDEFKRRTAAATNAEVRYEVIPKEHWDMPSWINKDLYRESTKMLKENGIQYADKVSYHSMCRWNSGMFYKHPALATTRYYWRVEPKVHFFCDVDYDVFPLHAGQQQDHTKEANPTRRATSGATLRLATWTFGAASPTRTTSTTSTAPAASSTSAGATPPVPQASPLALVRGR
;
A
#
# COMPACT_ATOMS: atom_id res chain seq x y z
N MET A 1 -31.53 -48.44 -37.18
CA MET A 1 -31.37 -48.95 -35.80
C MET A 1 -31.92 -47.92 -34.83
N ALA A 2 -33.02 -48.22 -34.13
CA ALA A 2 -33.59 -47.30 -33.16
C ALA A 2 -32.64 -47.21 -31.95
N MET A 3 -32.03 -46.04 -31.72
CA MET A 3 -31.19 -45.83 -30.52
C MET A 3 -31.99 -46.14 -29.25
N ALA A 4 -31.39 -46.91 -28.34
CA ALA A 4 -32.00 -47.28 -27.08
C ALA A 4 -32.33 -46.04 -26.23
N ARG A 5 -33.49 -46.05 -25.57
CA ARG A 5 -33.98 -44.94 -24.71
C ARG A 5 -32.95 -44.41 -23.70
N PRO A 6 -32.14 -45.25 -23.00
CA PRO A 6 -31.12 -44.73 -22.07
C PRO A 6 -29.99 -43.98 -22.76
N ILE A 7 -29.61 -44.37 -23.98
CA ILE A 7 -28.57 -43.70 -24.76
C ILE A 7 -29.05 -42.31 -25.20
N ARG A 8 -30.33 -42.19 -25.57
CA ARG A 8 -30.93 -40.89 -25.91
C ARG A 8 -30.93 -39.93 -24.72
N ALA A 9 -31.23 -40.42 -23.51
CA ALA A 9 -31.19 -39.61 -22.30
C ALA A 9 -29.77 -39.10 -22.00
N LEU A 10 -28.76 -39.95 -22.17
CA LEU A 10 -27.36 -39.61 -21.91
C LEU A 10 -26.84 -38.54 -22.89
N VAL A 11 -27.24 -38.61 -24.16
CA VAL A 11 -26.93 -37.60 -25.18
C VAL A 11 -27.57 -36.25 -24.82
N VAL A 12 -28.84 -36.24 -24.40
CA VAL A 12 -29.54 -35.00 -24.00
C VAL A 12 -28.85 -34.35 -22.79
N VAL A 13 -28.51 -35.13 -21.77
CA VAL A 13 -27.80 -34.62 -20.59
C VAL A 13 -26.43 -34.06 -20.96
N SER A 14 -25.68 -34.74 -21.83
CA SER A 14 -24.36 -34.27 -22.28
C SER A 14 -24.45 -32.95 -23.05
N VAL A 15 -25.45 -32.80 -23.92
CA VAL A 15 -25.71 -31.55 -24.65
C VAL A 15 -26.14 -30.44 -23.69
N MET A 16 -26.99 -30.72 -22.70
CA MET A 16 -27.38 -29.74 -21.68
C MET A 16 -26.19 -29.27 -20.84
N LEU A 17 -25.32 -30.20 -20.43
CA LEU A 17 -24.10 -29.86 -19.69
C LEU A 17 -23.12 -29.06 -20.54
N TRP A 18 -23.00 -29.38 -21.84
CA TRP A 18 -22.16 -28.63 -22.76
C TRP A 18 -22.68 -27.21 -23.00
N CYS A 19 -23.99 -27.05 -23.22
CA CYS A 19 -24.62 -25.73 -23.34
C CYS A 19 -24.50 -24.92 -22.04
N PHE A 20 -24.65 -25.57 -20.87
CA PHE A 20 -24.44 -24.93 -19.58
C PHE A 20 -22.99 -24.50 -19.40
N PHE A 21 -22.02 -25.33 -19.78
CA PHE A 21 -20.60 -24.99 -19.71
C PHE A 21 -20.24 -23.83 -20.64
N ILE A 22 -20.80 -23.80 -21.86
CA ILE A 22 -20.65 -22.67 -22.78
C ILE A 22 -21.29 -21.40 -22.18
N TYR A 23 -22.46 -21.51 -21.56
CA TYR A 23 -23.09 -20.39 -20.88
C TYR A 23 -22.27 -19.88 -19.68
N LEU A 24 -21.55 -20.75 -18.97
CA LEU A 24 -20.64 -20.32 -17.91
C LEU A 24 -19.40 -19.56 -18.45
N ILE A 25 -18.94 -19.90 -19.66
CA ILE A 25 -17.75 -19.27 -20.27
C ILE A 25 -18.10 -17.98 -21.04
N LEU A 26 -19.18 -18.02 -21.82
CA LEU A 26 -19.60 -16.95 -22.73
C LEU A 26 -20.79 -16.14 -22.23
N GLY A 27 -21.43 -16.57 -21.14
CA GLY A 27 -22.56 -15.86 -20.57
C GLY A 27 -22.14 -14.49 -20.05
N PRO A 28 -23.08 -13.52 -20.05
CA PRO A 28 -22.80 -12.19 -19.54
C PRO A 28 -22.34 -12.30 -18.09
N GLN A 29 -21.15 -11.78 -17.81
CA GLN A 29 -20.71 -11.57 -16.43
C GLN A 29 -21.79 -10.72 -15.78
N ARG A 30 -22.51 -11.26 -14.79
CA ARG A 30 -23.45 -10.46 -14.00
C ARG A 30 -22.63 -9.33 -13.40
N GLU A 31 -22.84 -8.12 -13.90
CA GLU A 31 -22.39 -6.93 -13.19
C GLU A 31 -23.03 -7.00 -11.82
N ILE A 32 -22.20 -7.26 -10.81
CA ILE A 32 -22.61 -7.11 -9.43
C ILE A 32 -22.84 -5.61 -9.27
N HIS A 33 -24.09 -5.17 -9.46
CA HIS A 33 -24.52 -3.87 -8.99
C HIS A 33 -24.41 -3.95 -7.47
N LEU A 34 -23.29 -3.42 -6.97
CA LEU A 34 -23.11 -3.23 -5.54
C LEU A 34 -24.27 -2.35 -5.07
N PRO A 35 -24.98 -2.73 -3.99
CA PRO A 35 -26.00 -1.86 -3.44
C PRO A 35 -25.38 -0.48 -3.20
N GLU A 36 -26.11 0.57 -3.57
CA GLU A 36 -25.79 1.99 -3.40
C GLU A 36 -25.76 2.40 -1.91
N ARG A 37 -25.31 1.50 -1.02
CA ARG A 37 -25.33 1.66 0.43
C ARG A 37 -24.14 2.48 0.97
N TYR A 38 -23.42 3.14 0.07
CA TYR A 38 -22.33 4.07 0.37
C TYR A 38 -22.48 5.35 -0.44
N SER A 39 -23.71 5.76 -0.76
CA SER A 39 -23.95 7.20 -0.92
C SER A 39 -23.63 7.83 0.44
N HIS A 40 -22.53 8.55 0.54
CA HIS A 40 -22.38 9.54 1.60
C HIS A 40 -23.51 10.54 1.39
N GLU A 41 -24.68 10.33 1.98
CA GLU A 41 -25.86 11.18 1.78
C GLU A 41 -25.53 12.65 2.08
N ARG A 42 -24.53 12.89 2.94
CA ARG A 42 -23.88 14.17 3.16
C ARG A 42 -22.41 13.97 3.54
N ASP A 43 -21.51 14.73 2.93
CA ASP A 43 -20.08 14.74 3.30
C ASP A 43 -19.93 15.44 4.68
N PRO A 44 -19.38 14.76 5.70
CA PRO A 44 -19.14 15.36 7.02
C PRO A 44 -18.21 16.58 6.98
N ASN A 45 -17.36 16.72 5.96
CA ASN A 45 -16.48 17.88 5.81
C ASN A 45 -17.24 19.18 5.48
N LEU A 46 -18.55 19.10 5.21
CA LEU A 46 -19.42 20.27 5.09
C LEU A 46 -19.79 20.89 6.45
N ASP A 47 -19.62 20.14 7.53
CA ASP A 47 -19.83 20.65 8.88
C ASP A 47 -18.56 21.36 9.39
N LEU A 48 -18.72 22.34 10.28
CA LEU A 48 -17.60 23.06 10.87
C LEU A 48 -16.70 22.07 11.61
N THR A 49 -15.51 21.86 11.07
CA THR A 49 -14.50 20.94 11.61
C THR A 49 -13.39 21.76 12.24
N GLY A 50 -13.10 21.48 13.51
CA GLY A 50 -12.07 22.15 14.29
C GLY A 50 -10.98 21.19 14.75
N GLU A 51 -10.20 21.64 15.75
CA GLU A 51 -9.18 20.82 16.38
C GLU A 51 -9.77 19.62 17.13
N PRO A 52 -9.02 18.51 17.25
CA PRO A 52 -9.48 17.33 17.97
C PRO A 52 -9.55 17.56 19.47
N GLU A 53 -10.46 16.85 20.15
CA GLU A 53 -10.55 16.86 21.61
C GLU A 53 -9.31 16.22 22.25
N GLY A 54 -8.82 16.82 23.33
CA GLY A 54 -7.71 16.30 24.14
C GLY A 54 -6.67 17.36 24.49
N THR A 55 -5.56 16.92 25.09
CA THR A 55 -4.44 17.80 25.40
C THR A 55 -3.62 18.04 24.14
N LEU A 56 -3.71 19.25 23.60
CA LEU A 56 -2.93 19.70 22.44
C LEU A 56 -1.65 20.39 22.87
N THR A 57 -0.58 20.16 22.12
CA THR A 57 0.71 20.82 22.32
C THR A 57 0.91 21.78 21.15
N TYR A 58 1.15 23.06 21.45
CA TYR A 58 1.31 24.11 20.44
C TYR A 58 2.79 24.48 20.26
N ALA A 59 3.08 25.16 19.15
CA ALA A 59 4.40 25.66 18.85
C ALA A 59 4.92 26.59 19.98
N SER A 60 6.18 26.40 20.36
CA SER A 60 6.88 27.18 21.40
C SER A 60 8.38 27.23 21.09
N GLU A 61 9.16 27.99 21.87
CA GLU A 61 10.62 28.07 21.69
C GLU A 61 11.32 26.70 21.80
N ALA A 62 10.73 25.75 22.53
CA ALA A 62 11.21 24.37 22.63
C ALA A 62 11.10 23.58 21.30
N TYR A 63 10.40 24.12 20.30
CA TYR A 63 10.34 23.58 18.94
C TYR A 63 11.35 24.25 17.99
N ALA A 64 12.18 25.18 18.46
CA ALA A 64 13.21 25.77 17.61
C ALA A 64 14.25 24.70 17.18
N PRO A 65 14.77 24.76 15.94
CA PRO A 65 15.79 23.82 15.48
C PRO A 65 17.07 23.90 16.33
N GLY A 66 17.63 22.74 16.71
CA GLY A 66 18.93 22.67 17.38
C GLY A 66 18.94 22.96 18.89
N VAL A 67 17.77 23.01 19.53
CA VAL A 67 17.64 23.15 21.00
C VAL A 67 17.91 21.80 21.67
N GLU A 68 18.74 21.76 22.73
CA GLU A 68 19.09 20.52 23.44
C GLU A 68 17.87 19.83 24.08
N ASN A 69 16.97 20.62 24.70
CA ASN A 69 15.74 20.13 25.33
C ASN A 69 14.52 20.39 24.45
N SER A 70 14.50 19.81 23.26
CA SER A 70 13.37 19.96 22.35
C SER A 70 12.11 19.30 22.89
N ALA A 71 10.95 19.95 22.71
CA ALA A 71 9.63 19.38 23.02
C ALA A 71 9.18 18.31 21.99
N ARG A 72 9.93 18.13 20.88
CA ARG A 72 9.60 17.19 19.81
C ARG A 72 9.80 15.74 20.26
N ILE A 73 8.78 14.91 20.02
CA ILE A 73 8.92 13.46 20.21
C ILE A 73 9.65 12.80 19.03
N ASN A 74 9.96 11.51 19.17
CA ASN A 74 10.73 10.76 18.18
C ASN A 74 9.89 10.39 16.94
N ALA A 75 9.69 11.40 16.08
CA ALA A 75 8.87 11.35 14.88
C ALA A 75 9.62 11.95 13.67
N THR A 76 9.12 11.69 12.46
CA THR A 76 9.72 12.19 11.22
C THR A 76 8.70 12.38 10.12
N LEU A 77 8.95 13.31 9.19
CA LEU A 77 8.28 13.31 7.90
C LEU A 77 9.07 12.40 6.94
N LEU A 78 8.39 11.48 6.27
CA LEU A 78 9.00 10.44 5.42
C LEU A 78 8.49 10.58 3.98
N ALA A 79 9.41 10.75 3.02
CA ALA A 79 9.06 10.87 1.61
C ALA A 79 9.89 9.90 0.75
N LEU A 80 9.22 8.99 0.06
CA LEU A 80 9.84 8.15 -0.96
C LEU A 80 9.70 8.87 -2.31
N VAL A 81 10.81 9.40 -2.83
CA VAL A 81 10.80 10.22 -4.05
C VAL A 81 11.51 9.47 -5.17
N ARG A 82 10.88 9.41 -6.36
CA ARG A 82 11.47 8.76 -7.53
C ARG A 82 12.28 9.72 -8.39
N ASN A 83 13.15 9.12 -9.19
CA ASN A 83 14.07 9.80 -10.08
C ASN A 83 13.40 10.44 -11.31
N GLU A 84 12.16 10.07 -11.63
CA GLU A 84 11.40 10.64 -12.76
C GLU A 84 10.49 11.79 -12.34
N GLU A 85 10.36 12.06 -11.04
CA GLU A 85 9.58 13.18 -10.51
C GLU A 85 10.40 14.48 -10.49
N LEU A 86 11.73 14.37 -10.71
CA LEU A 86 12.74 15.42 -10.88
C LEU A 86 13.85 14.88 -11.79
N VAL A 87 14.11 15.50 -12.95
CA VAL A 87 15.05 14.99 -13.97
C VAL A 87 16.43 14.63 -13.39
N GLY A 88 16.84 13.35 -13.50
CA GLY A 88 18.25 12.92 -13.42
C GLY A 88 18.75 12.35 -12.09
N MET A 89 18.11 11.34 -11.51
CA MET A 89 18.61 10.70 -10.28
C MET A 89 18.98 9.22 -10.46
N LEU A 90 20.19 8.85 -10.06
CA LEU A 90 20.57 7.56 -9.47
C LEU A 90 21.22 7.78 -8.09
N SER A 91 21.49 9.03 -7.76
CA SER A 91 21.92 9.58 -6.47
C SER A 91 21.18 10.90 -6.28
N PHE A 92 20.92 11.31 -5.04
CA PHE A 92 20.40 12.64 -4.76
C PHE A 92 21.35 13.68 -5.34
N THR A 93 20.91 14.45 -6.33
CA THR A 93 21.70 15.56 -6.85
C THR A 93 21.90 16.60 -5.76
N ASP A 94 23.04 17.29 -5.77
CA ASP A 94 23.28 18.37 -4.80
C ASP A 94 22.25 19.49 -4.95
N GLU A 95 21.72 19.69 -6.16
CA GLU A 95 20.61 20.61 -6.39
C GLU A 95 19.35 20.19 -5.62
N PHE A 96 18.98 18.91 -5.68
CA PHE A 96 17.83 18.40 -4.93
C PHE A 96 18.01 18.66 -3.44
N LYS A 97 19.15 18.22 -2.89
CA LYS A 97 19.45 18.40 -1.46
C LYS A 97 19.39 19.87 -1.05
N ARG A 98 19.95 20.76 -1.87
CA ARG A 98 19.92 22.21 -1.63
C ARG A 98 18.50 22.76 -1.65
N ARG A 99 17.68 22.39 -2.63
CA ARG A 99 16.31 22.89 -2.76
C ARG A 99 15.40 22.40 -1.63
N THR A 100 15.51 21.13 -1.25
CA THR A 100 14.71 20.56 -0.16
C THR A 100 15.18 21.06 1.20
N ALA A 101 16.48 21.23 1.42
CA ALA A 101 17.00 21.85 2.65
C ALA A 101 16.62 23.34 2.76
N ALA A 102 16.59 24.08 1.65
CA ALA A 102 16.17 25.48 1.68
C ALA A 102 14.66 25.67 1.95
N ALA A 103 13.85 24.62 1.79
CA ALA A 103 12.41 24.67 2.02
C ALA A 103 12.00 24.46 3.49
N THR A 104 12.94 24.13 4.37
CA THR A 104 12.64 23.88 5.80
C THR A 104 13.81 24.27 6.70
N ASN A 105 13.51 24.71 7.91
CA ASN A 105 14.53 24.96 8.93
C ASN A 105 14.91 23.68 9.72
N ALA A 106 14.24 22.56 9.45
CA ALA A 106 14.49 21.28 10.10
C ALA A 106 15.68 20.51 9.50
N GLU A 107 16.23 19.55 10.26
CA GLU A 107 17.26 18.63 9.76
C GLU A 107 16.72 17.76 8.61
N VAL A 108 17.35 17.81 7.43
CA VAL A 108 16.99 16.94 6.30
C VAL A 108 18.07 15.88 6.11
N ARG A 109 17.66 14.61 6.11
CA ARG A 109 18.49 13.42 5.88
C ARG A 109 18.13 12.78 4.55
N TYR A 110 19.16 12.38 3.80
CA TYR A 110 19.00 11.73 2.50
C TYR A 110 19.56 10.33 2.58
N GLU A 111 18.69 9.33 2.41
CA GLU A 111 19.00 7.94 2.70
C GLU A 111 18.80 7.10 1.42
N VAL A 112 19.64 6.10 1.22
CA VAL A 112 19.54 5.21 0.06
C VAL A 112 18.97 3.89 0.52
N ILE A 113 17.95 3.39 -0.18
CA ILE A 113 17.33 2.12 0.17
C ILE A 113 18.32 0.99 -0.14
N PRO A 114 18.65 0.13 0.85
CA PRO A 114 19.48 -1.03 0.61
C PRO A 114 18.87 -1.96 -0.45
N LYS A 115 19.70 -2.56 -1.30
CA LYS A 115 19.24 -3.38 -2.43
C LYS A 115 18.36 -4.55 -1.96
N GLU A 116 18.69 -5.18 -0.86
CA GLU A 116 17.92 -6.25 -0.23
C GLU A 116 16.49 -5.85 0.15
N HIS A 117 16.26 -4.57 0.43
CA HIS A 117 14.94 -4.04 0.76
C HIS A 117 14.15 -3.59 -0.47
N TRP A 118 14.81 -3.34 -1.61
CA TRP A 118 14.18 -2.85 -2.83
C TRP A 118 14.02 -3.90 -3.94
N ASP A 119 15.05 -4.72 -4.14
CA ASP A 119 15.15 -5.67 -5.23
C ASP A 119 14.09 -6.78 -5.09
N MET A 120 13.69 -7.31 -6.24
CA MET A 120 12.79 -8.45 -6.31
C MET A 120 13.44 -9.66 -5.60
N PRO A 121 12.77 -10.25 -4.59
CA PRO A 121 13.34 -11.38 -3.86
C PRO A 121 13.64 -12.58 -4.78
N SER A 122 14.66 -13.37 -4.42
CA SER A 122 15.15 -14.50 -5.22
C SER A 122 14.13 -15.62 -5.44
N TRP A 123 13.10 -15.71 -4.59
CA TRP A 123 12.03 -16.70 -4.72
C TRP A 123 10.93 -16.29 -5.71
N ILE A 124 10.97 -15.06 -6.25
CA ILE A 124 10.03 -14.61 -7.28
C ILE A 124 10.55 -15.01 -8.66
N ASN A 125 9.76 -15.79 -9.38
CA ASN A 125 10.07 -16.16 -10.76
C ASN A 125 9.77 -14.98 -11.70
N LYS A 126 10.78 -14.56 -12.47
CA LYS A 126 10.70 -13.40 -13.38
C LYS A 126 9.81 -13.63 -14.58
N ASP A 127 9.71 -14.86 -15.07
CA ASP A 127 8.88 -15.18 -16.24
C ASP A 127 7.41 -15.18 -15.83
N LEU A 128 7.08 -15.76 -14.68
CA LEU A 128 5.72 -15.66 -14.11
C LEU A 128 5.33 -14.19 -13.84
N TYR A 129 6.27 -13.38 -13.35
CA TYR A 129 6.05 -11.95 -13.18
C TYR A 129 5.75 -11.26 -14.53
N ARG A 130 6.53 -11.54 -15.58
CA ARG A 130 6.33 -10.94 -16.91
C ARG A 130 4.98 -11.30 -17.52
N GLU A 131 4.59 -12.58 -17.47
CA GLU A 131 3.31 -13.03 -18.02
C GLU A 131 2.13 -12.44 -17.24
N SER A 132 2.19 -12.48 -15.90
CA SER A 132 1.11 -11.93 -15.07
C SER A 132 0.96 -10.41 -15.24
N THR A 133 2.06 -9.67 -15.30
CA THR A 133 2.02 -8.21 -15.52
C THR A 133 1.55 -7.84 -16.91
N LYS A 134 1.88 -8.63 -17.93
CA LYS A 134 1.32 -8.48 -19.29
C LYS A 134 -0.20 -8.63 -19.27
N MET A 135 -0.72 -9.69 -18.66
CA MET A 135 -2.18 -9.88 -18.51
C MET A 135 -2.84 -8.72 -17.76
N LEU A 136 -2.22 -8.24 -16.67
CA LEU A 136 -2.75 -7.10 -15.91
C LEU A 136 -2.75 -5.80 -16.74
N LYS A 137 -1.70 -5.57 -17.54
CA LYS A 137 -1.62 -4.43 -18.45
C LYS A 137 -2.70 -4.48 -19.52
N GLU A 138 -2.93 -5.65 -20.12
CA GLU A 138 -4.01 -5.89 -21.10
C GLU A 138 -5.39 -5.63 -20.49
N ASN A 139 -5.57 -5.93 -19.20
CA ASN A 139 -6.78 -5.61 -18.44
C ASN A 139 -6.87 -4.13 -17.98
N GLY A 140 -5.98 -3.26 -18.48
CA GLY A 140 -5.98 -1.84 -18.20
C GLY A 140 -5.61 -1.49 -16.75
N ILE A 141 -4.79 -2.32 -16.09
CA ILE A 141 -4.27 -2.02 -14.75
C ILE A 141 -3.08 -1.08 -14.85
N GLN A 142 -3.21 0.08 -14.20
CA GLN A 142 -2.17 1.10 -14.21
C GLN A 142 -0.88 0.60 -13.55
N TYR A 143 0.26 0.93 -14.16
CA TYR A 143 1.61 0.59 -13.69
C TYR A 143 1.89 -0.90 -13.52
N ALA A 144 1.05 -1.78 -14.09
CA ALA A 144 1.18 -3.23 -13.93
C ALA A 144 2.53 -3.76 -14.42
N ASP A 145 3.08 -3.22 -15.50
CA ASP A 145 4.35 -3.62 -16.09
C ASP A 145 5.59 -2.95 -15.47
N LYS A 146 5.42 -2.04 -14.50
CA LYS A 146 6.52 -1.30 -13.88
C LYS A 146 7.07 -2.02 -12.66
N VAL A 147 8.22 -2.67 -12.80
CA VAL A 147 8.92 -3.35 -11.69
C VAL A 147 9.16 -2.41 -10.51
N SER A 148 9.59 -1.18 -10.76
CA SER A 148 9.82 -0.17 -9.72
C SER A 148 8.56 0.17 -8.91
N TYR A 149 7.38 0.11 -9.53
CA TYR A 149 6.11 0.33 -8.86
C TYR A 149 5.75 -0.82 -7.91
N HIS A 150 6.00 -2.06 -8.32
CA HIS A 150 5.84 -3.23 -7.45
C HIS A 150 6.84 -3.23 -6.29
N SER A 151 8.11 -2.87 -6.55
CA SER A 151 9.13 -2.68 -5.51
C SER A 151 8.73 -1.59 -4.51
N MET A 152 8.22 -0.45 -4.99
CA MET A 152 7.69 0.62 -4.13
C MET A 152 6.53 0.12 -3.26
N CYS A 153 5.56 -0.60 -3.85
CA CYS A 153 4.44 -1.18 -3.11
C CYS A 153 4.94 -2.13 -2.01
N ARG A 154 5.89 -3.00 -2.32
CA ARG A 154 6.51 -3.92 -1.35
C ARG A 154 7.25 -3.16 -0.24
N TRP A 155 8.02 -2.14 -0.61
CA TRP A 155 8.82 -1.37 0.33
C TRP A 155 7.95 -0.64 1.36
N ASN A 156 6.90 0.05 0.88
CA ASN A 156 5.92 0.73 1.73
C ASN A 156 5.09 -0.26 2.57
N SER A 157 4.88 -1.48 2.09
CA SER A 157 4.08 -2.48 2.82
C SER A 157 4.85 -3.20 3.92
N GLY A 158 6.19 -3.31 3.83
CA GLY A 158 6.92 -4.24 4.68
C GLY A 158 8.40 -3.96 4.96
N MET A 159 8.99 -2.90 4.40
CA MET A 159 10.44 -2.67 4.50
C MET A 159 10.83 -1.30 5.04
N PHE A 160 10.01 -0.26 4.85
CA PHE A 160 10.40 1.10 5.25
C PHE A 160 10.78 1.20 6.74
N TYR A 161 9.98 0.61 7.63
CA TYR A 161 10.22 0.63 9.09
C TYR A 161 11.45 -0.19 9.52
N LYS A 162 12.04 -0.97 8.62
CA LYS A 162 13.30 -1.71 8.85
C LYS A 162 14.53 -0.93 8.41
N HIS A 163 14.34 0.25 7.85
CA HIS A 163 15.46 1.07 7.37
C HIS A 163 16.29 1.57 8.58
N PRO A 164 17.64 1.45 8.55
CA PRO A 164 18.50 1.87 9.67
C PRO A 164 18.28 3.33 10.11
N ALA A 165 18.01 4.22 9.15
CA ALA A 165 17.71 5.62 9.43
C ALA A 165 16.47 5.85 10.31
N LEU A 166 15.53 4.91 10.31
CA LEU A 166 14.28 4.93 11.08
C LEU A 166 14.35 4.05 12.33
N ALA A 167 15.50 3.42 12.64
CA ALA A 167 15.62 2.50 13.77
C ALA A 167 15.28 3.15 15.12
N THR A 168 15.52 4.45 15.26
CA THR A 168 15.12 5.20 16.45
C THR A 168 13.71 5.73 16.38
N THR A 169 13.10 5.86 15.20
CA THR A 169 11.87 6.63 15.00
C THR A 169 10.61 5.82 15.31
N ARG A 170 9.71 6.39 16.12
CA ARG A 170 8.46 5.73 16.50
C ARG A 170 7.29 6.09 15.59
N TYR A 171 7.18 7.37 15.24
CA TYR A 171 6.08 7.90 14.43
C TYR A 171 6.60 8.46 13.11
N TYR A 172 5.81 8.33 12.05
CA TYR A 172 6.14 8.91 10.75
C TYR A 172 4.89 9.49 10.10
N TRP A 173 5.04 10.62 9.42
CA TRP A 173 4.04 11.12 8.49
C TRP A 173 4.57 10.90 7.08
N ARG A 174 3.89 10.03 6.31
CA ARG A 174 4.22 9.80 4.91
C ARG A 174 3.76 10.97 4.06
N VAL A 175 4.69 11.59 3.35
CA VAL A 175 4.42 12.69 2.43
C VAL A 175 4.79 12.24 1.01
N GLU A 176 3.89 12.47 0.07
CA GLU A 176 4.08 12.16 -1.35
C GLU A 176 4.24 13.46 -2.15
N PRO A 177 4.95 13.46 -3.28
CA PRO A 177 5.02 14.62 -4.15
C PRO A 177 3.64 14.95 -4.77
N LYS A 178 3.42 16.22 -5.09
CA LYS A 178 2.19 16.75 -5.72
C LYS A 178 0.91 16.57 -4.88
N VAL A 179 1.05 16.60 -3.56
CA VAL A 179 -0.08 16.76 -2.63
C VAL A 179 -0.21 18.22 -2.21
N HIS A 180 -1.41 18.61 -1.77
CA HIS A 180 -1.72 19.95 -1.31
C HIS A 180 -2.22 19.88 0.14
N PHE A 181 -1.72 20.78 0.98
CA PHE A 181 -2.23 21.01 2.33
C PHE A 181 -2.95 22.35 2.32
N PHE A 182 -4.22 22.36 2.76
CA PHE A 182 -5.10 23.52 2.63
C PHE A 182 -5.39 24.21 3.97
N CYS A 183 -5.22 23.49 5.08
CA CYS A 183 -5.52 23.97 6.41
C CYS A 183 -4.23 24.15 7.19
N ASP A 184 -4.14 25.25 7.91
CA ASP A 184 -3.12 25.43 8.94
C ASP A 184 -3.43 24.48 10.11
N VAL A 185 -2.39 23.87 10.67
CA VAL A 185 -2.47 22.96 11.82
C VAL A 185 -1.56 23.50 12.90
N ASP A 186 -2.15 24.09 13.94
CA ASP A 186 -1.42 24.87 14.95
C ASP A 186 -0.92 24.02 16.13
N TYR A 187 -1.29 22.75 16.19
CA TYR A 187 -0.87 21.79 17.21
C TYR A 187 0.05 20.70 16.65
N ASP A 188 0.88 20.14 17.51
CA ASP A 188 1.75 19.02 17.18
C ASP A 188 0.94 17.71 17.12
N VAL A 189 0.83 17.18 15.90
CA VAL A 189 0.09 15.95 15.61
C VAL A 189 0.72 14.69 16.22
N PHE A 190 2.05 14.68 16.43
CA PHE A 190 2.74 13.45 16.86
C PHE A 190 2.50 13.13 18.35
N PRO A 191 2.62 14.07 19.30
CA PRO A 191 2.25 13.85 20.69
C PRO A 191 0.77 13.52 20.88
N LEU A 192 -0.13 14.14 20.11
CA LEU A 192 -1.55 13.80 20.14
C LEU A 192 -1.75 12.31 19.82
N HIS A 193 -1.14 11.85 18.72
CA HIS A 193 -1.21 10.46 18.27
C HIS A 193 -0.62 9.49 19.31
N ALA A 194 0.46 9.90 19.97
CA ALA A 194 1.10 9.14 21.03
C ALA A 194 0.24 9.06 22.31
N GLY A 195 -0.38 10.18 22.71
CA GLY A 195 -1.21 10.28 23.92
C GLY A 195 -2.56 9.56 23.79
N GLN A 196 -3.15 9.54 22.59
CA GLN A 196 -4.41 8.84 22.33
C GLN A 196 -4.23 7.34 22.04
N GLN A 197 -3.00 6.82 22.10
CA GLN A 197 -2.66 5.43 21.80
C GLN A 197 -3.20 4.96 20.44
N GLN A 198 -3.22 5.86 19.46
CA GLN A 198 -3.67 5.56 18.11
C GLN A 198 -2.56 4.89 17.31
N ASP A 199 -2.90 3.85 16.56
CA ASP A 199 -1.92 3.13 15.74
C ASP A 199 -1.71 3.77 14.36
N HIS A 200 -2.73 4.44 13.81
CA HIS A 200 -2.68 5.08 12.49
C HIS A 200 -3.83 6.08 12.27
N THR A 201 -3.59 7.06 11.40
CA THR A 201 -4.60 8.02 10.90
C THR A 201 -4.62 8.02 9.38
N LYS A 202 -5.78 8.26 8.78
CA LYS A 202 -5.96 8.39 7.32
C LYS A 202 -6.92 9.52 7.00
N GLU A 203 -6.59 10.32 6.00
CA GLU A 203 -7.45 11.39 5.50
C GLU A 203 -8.49 10.90 4.48
N ALA A 204 -8.16 9.87 3.68
CA ALA A 204 -9.04 9.34 2.63
C ALA A 204 -9.14 7.81 2.66
N ASN A 205 -10.30 7.29 2.26
CA ASN A 205 -10.58 5.84 2.22
C ASN A 205 -11.12 5.37 0.85
N PRO A 206 -10.28 5.31 -0.20
CA PRO A 206 -10.71 4.91 -1.53
C PRO A 206 -10.99 3.41 -1.66
N THR A 207 -11.96 3.05 -2.50
CA THR A 207 -12.16 1.67 -2.92
C THR A 207 -11.05 1.24 -3.89
N ARG A 208 -10.57 0.00 -3.75
CA ARG A 208 -9.53 -0.56 -4.61
C ARG A 208 -10.14 -1.37 -5.74
N ARG A 209 -9.51 -1.33 -6.92
CA ARG A 209 -9.88 -2.20 -8.05
C ARG A 209 -9.60 -3.66 -7.69
N ALA A 210 -10.65 -4.49 -7.68
CA ALA A 210 -10.58 -5.88 -7.21
C ALA A 210 -9.48 -6.71 -7.91
N THR A 211 -9.27 -6.47 -9.20
CA THR A 211 -8.27 -7.15 -10.03
C THR A 211 -6.82 -6.91 -9.57
N SER A 212 -6.52 -5.80 -8.90
CA SER A 212 -5.18 -5.51 -8.36
C SER A 212 -4.84 -6.29 -7.08
N GLY A 213 -5.82 -6.93 -6.45
CA GLY A 213 -5.67 -7.64 -5.18
C GLY A 213 -6.46 -8.94 -5.10
N ALA A 214 -6.69 -9.60 -6.25
CA ALA A 214 -7.61 -10.74 -6.37
C ALA A 214 -7.32 -11.87 -5.36
N THR A 215 -6.05 -12.18 -5.12
CA THR A 215 -5.61 -13.23 -4.18
C THR A 215 -5.23 -12.69 -2.80
N LEU A 216 -5.19 -11.37 -2.61
CA LEU A 216 -4.72 -10.74 -1.36
C LEU A 216 -5.61 -11.13 -0.19
N ARG A 217 -6.93 -11.08 -0.35
CA ARG A 217 -7.87 -11.49 0.70
C ARG A 217 -7.63 -12.94 1.10
N LEU A 218 -7.58 -13.84 0.12
CA LEU A 218 -7.36 -15.26 0.38
C LEU A 218 -6.05 -15.49 1.15
N ALA A 219 -4.94 -14.88 0.72
CA ALA A 219 -3.67 -14.96 1.42
C ALA A 219 -3.77 -14.46 2.87
N THR A 220 -4.44 -13.34 3.12
CA THR A 220 -4.66 -12.82 4.49
C THR A 220 -5.46 -13.81 5.34
N TRP A 221 -6.50 -14.43 4.80
CA TRP A 221 -7.28 -15.46 5.50
C TRP A 221 -6.40 -16.67 5.86
N THR A 222 -5.59 -17.15 4.92
CA THR A 222 -4.67 -18.27 5.18
C THR A 222 -3.65 -17.94 6.26
N PHE A 223 -3.13 -16.70 6.28
CA PHE A 223 -2.21 -16.23 7.30
C PHE A 223 -2.87 -16.12 8.68
N GLY A 224 -4.09 -15.57 8.74
CA GLY A 224 -4.87 -15.48 9.98
C GLY A 224 -5.16 -16.86 10.56
N ALA A 225 -5.55 -17.82 9.72
CA ALA A 225 -5.75 -19.21 10.15
C ALA A 225 -4.47 -19.88 10.67
N ALA A 226 -3.31 -19.56 10.09
CA ALA A 226 -2.02 -20.08 10.55
C ALA A 226 -1.46 -19.35 11.79
N SER A 227 -2.01 -18.19 12.17
CA SER A 227 -1.55 -17.37 13.29
C SER A 227 -2.73 -16.82 14.12
N PRO A 228 -3.50 -17.70 14.79
CA PRO A 228 -4.74 -17.33 15.48
C PRO A 228 -4.51 -16.38 16.67
N THR A 229 -3.31 -16.34 17.24
CA THR A 229 -2.97 -15.40 18.32
C THR A 229 -2.72 -13.97 17.84
N ARG A 230 -2.59 -13.76 16.52
CA ARG A 230 -2.37 -12.43 15.91
C ARG A 230 -3.66 -11.80 15.37
N THR A 231 -4.78 -12.51 15.43
CA THR A 231 -6.09 -11.92 15.15
C THR A 231 -6.59 -11.22 16.40
N THR A 232 -6.81 -9.91 16.32
CA THR A 232 -7.65 -9.22 17.28
C THR A 232 -9.05 -9.80 17.18
N SER A 233 -9.62 -10.29 18.28
CA SER A 233 -10.94 -10.93 18.30
C SER A 233 -12.03 -9.91 17.98
N THR A 234 -12.29 -9.69 16.70
CA THR A 234 -13.60 -9.29 16.19
C THR A 234 -14.17 -10.51 15.49
N THR A 235 -15.17 -11.12 16.12
CA THR A 235 -15.85 -12.34 15.68
C THR A 235 -16.31 -12.24 14.23
N SER A 236 -15.59 -12.88 13.32
CA SER A 236 -16.06 -13.16 11.95
C SER A 236 -15.38 -14.44 11.46
N THR A 237 -16.17 -15.50 11.43
CA THR A 237 -15.79 -16.88 11.12
C THR A 237 -15.66 -17.08 9.61
N ALA A 238 -14.51 -17.55 9.11
CA ALA A 238 -14.43 -18.38 7.89
C ALA A 238 -13.10 -19.18 7.82
N PRO A 239 -13.09 -20.36 7.15
CA PRO A 239 -12.11 -21.43 7.37
C PRO A 239 -10.90 -21.43 6.40
N ALA A 240 -9.90 -22.21 6.80
CA ALA A 240 -8.53 -22.29 6.30
C ALA A 240 -8.31 -23.15 5.04
N ALA A 241 -7.22 -22.90 4.29
CA ALA A 241 -6.47 -23.90 3.50
C ALA A 241 -5.05 -23.40 3.14
N SER A 242 -4.14 -24.33 2.84
CA SER A 242 -2.68 -24.33 3.09
C SER A 242 -1.74 -24.18 1.87
N SER A 243 -0.51 -23.68 2.16
CA SER A 243 0.87 -23.79 1.58
C SER A 243 1.14 -24.37 0.15
N THR A 244 2.22 -24.06 -0.62
CA THR A 244 3.68 -24.09 -0.32
C THR A 244 4.56 -23.57 -1.51
N SER A 245 5.86 -23.32 -1.26
CA SER A 245 7.02 -22.69 -2.01
C SER A 245 7.58 -23.44 -3.28
N ALA A 246 8.60 -23.05 -4.09
CA ALA A 246 9.92 -22.35 -3.91
C ALA A 246 10.69 -22.04 -5.26
N GLY A 247 11.69 -21.11 -5.22
CA GLY A 247 13.02 -20.99 -5.94
C GLY A 247 13.14 -21.03 -7.49
N ALA A 248 14.08 -20.39 -8.25
CA ALA A 248 15.38 -19.72 -8.04
C ALA A 248 15.80 -18.78 -9.25
N THR A 249 16.91 -18.03 -9.08
CA THR A 249 17.60 -16.88 -9.81
C THR A 249 18.22 -17.13 -11.22
N PRO A 250 18.75 -16.15 -12.05
CA PRO A 250 19.37 -14.79 -11.82
C PRO A 250 18.98 -13.68 -12.88
N PRO A 251 19.77 -12.63 -13.30
CA PRO A 251 20.38 -11.42 -12.66
C PRO A 251 19.72 -10.02 -13.02
N VAL A 252 20.33 -8.89 -12.59
CA VAL A 252 19.85 -7.55 -12.07
C VAL A 252 19.64 -6.39 -13.09
N PRO A 253 18.88 -5.27 -12.80
CA PRO A 253 19.47 -3.98 -12.32
C PRO A 253 18.66 -3.06 -11.33
N GLN A 254 19.40 -2.53 -10.33
CA GLN A 254 19.49 -1.19 -9.64
C GLN A 254 18.32 -0.46 -8.89
N ALA A 255 18.68 0.19 -7.75
CA ALA A 255 17.87 0.65 -6.61
C ALA A 255 17.45 2.15 -6.60
N SER A 256 16.46 2.50 -5.77
CA SER A 256 15.84 3.85 -5.67
C SER A 256 16.15 4.61 -4.35
N PRO A 257 16.19 5.96 -4.36
CA PRO A 257 16.51 6.80 -3.19
C PRO A 257 15.31 7.15 -2.27
N LEU A 258 15.56 7.48 -0.99
CA LEU A 258 14.58 7.84 0.06
C LEU A 258 14.94 9.16 0.79
N ALA A 259 14.06 10.16 0.79
CA ALA A 259 14.29 11.41 1.53
C ALA A 259 13.58 11.37 2.90
N LEU A 260 14.29 11.76 3.95
CA LEU A 260 13.80 11.81 5.32
C LEU A 260 13.94 13.23 5.87
N VAL A 261 12.84 13.86 6.25
CA VAL A 261 12.89 15.17 6.92
C VAL A 261 12.65 14.93 8.40
N ARG A 262 13.69 15.16 9.21
CA ARG A 262 13.65 15.00 10.66
C ARG A 262 13.57 16.38 11.30
N GLY A 263 12.49 16.64 12.02
CA GLY A 263 12.46 17.78 12.92
C GLY A 263 13.43 17.57 14.09
N ARG A 264 14.72 17.92 13.96
CA ARG A 264 15.58 18.28 15.10
C ARG A 264 15.69 19.79 15.26
#